data_AF-A0A2A4HIN2-F1
#
_entry.id   AF-A0A2A4HIN2-F1
#
_cell.length_a   1.000
_cell.length_b   1.000
_cell.length_c   1.000
_cell.angle_alpha   90.00
_cell.angle_beta   90.00
_cell.angle_gamma   90.00
#
_symmetry.space_group_name_H-M   'P 1'
#
loop_
_entity.id
_entity.type
_entity.pdbx_description
1 polymer ?
#
loop_
_entity_poly.entity_id
_entity_poly.type
_entity_poly.pdbx_seq_one_letter_code
_entity_poly.pdbx_strand_id
1 'polypeptide(L)'
;MRKERLIAPILAVIAVAWMVAQLLSSVLFERSLRQALEDLEARGEWRVSRTESRQGWLTSQGSLLLSPLLGRPWRLELSYHARHGVLSTDVEGTLLPRLDSALQKAVGEVSAPSIPRWQGRYHTLSGHSELRLALAPFVIQQNGRELDVRGARMRLEGMFGDWRTRVLLDQLTLTDGLAQLTLGPVVLESRYTYIEDAYHFAQRDHLHIEHIALHYPAYDVQVTPIDIHSHMVLDESELRLKGKLIIGEVRVPSEAPETPLLGGRIEAELSRLNGDAVRQTIRRLRQEAAWGDRSLPMAEGLLARLETDLLKVLSDSPRLDVTAVVIDSPLLGLSVDADGALFFDARRLDELSVLGLEKPEERARWLERIDGDFIWHDAPTVAALWLGLPLGTRELQFDVIRGVWRVNGRPMPVLWP
;
A
#
# COMPACT_ATOMS: atom_id res chain seq x y z
N MET A 1 5.45 -70.46 2.05
CA MET A 1 4.73 -69.50 1.17
C MET A 1 3.81 -68.62 2.01
N ARG A 2 3.64 -67.33 1.66
CA ARG A 2 2.73 -66.31 2.27
C ARG A 2 3.33 -65.40 3.36
N LYS A 3 4.19 -64.46 2.97
CA LYS A 3 4.30 -63.09 3.53
C LYS A 3 5.07 -62.19 2.54
N GLU A 4 6.12 -62.72 1.92
CA GLU A 4 6.91 -62.02 0.88
C GLU A 4 6.12 -61.70 -0.40
N ARG A 5 5.18 -62.56 -0.80
CA ARG A 5 4.31 -62.33 -1.98
C ARG A 5 3.25 -61.22 -1.79
N LEU A 6 3.01 -60.77 -0.56
CA LEU A 6 2.11 -59.64 -0.25
C LEU A 6 2.88 -58.32 -0.10
N ILE A 7 4.17 -58.38 0.26
CA ILE A 7 5.02 -57.18 0.40
C ILE A 7 5.25 -56.52 -0.96
N ALA A 8 5.57 -57.29 -2.00
CA ALA A 8 5.78 -56.75 -3.35
C ALA A 8 4.56 -56.01 -3.93
N PRO A 9 3.32 -56.55 -3.90
CA PRO A 9 2.15 -55.81 -4.38
C PRO A 9 1.79 -54.63 -3.47
N ILE A 10 2.01 -54.71 -2.15
CA ILE A 10 1.79 -53.58 -1.23
C ILE A 10 2.80 -52.45 -1.53
N LEU A 11 4.08 -52.77 -1.72
CA LEU A 11 5.10 -51.79 -2.12
C LEU A 11 4.83 -51.20 -3.50
N ALA A 12 4.33 -52.00 -4.45
CA ALA A 12 3.93 -51.52 -5.77
C ALA A 12 2.74 -50.54 -5.67
N VAL A 13 1.73 -50.85 -4.85
CA VAL A 13 0.58 -49.96 -4.61
C VAL A 13 1.03 -48.67 -3.92
N ILE A 14 1.92 -48.75 -2.91
CA ILE A 14 2.49 -47.58 -2.25
C ILE A 14 3.32 -46.74 -3.22
N ALA A 15 4.12 -47.36 -4.08
CA ALA A 15 4.90 -46.66 -5.10
C ALA A 15 4.00 -45.98 -6.13
N VAL A 16 2.93 -46.63 -6.57
CA VAL A 16 1.95 -46.03 -7.50
C VAL A 16 1.18 -44.88 -6.81
N ALA A 17 0.74 -45.07 -5.57
CA ALA A 17 0.08 -44.00 -4.81
C ALA A 17 1.01 -42.80 -4.60
N TRP A 18 2.28 -43.05 -4.29
CA TRP A 18 3.32 -42.03 -4.18
C TRP A 18 3.54 -41.31 -5.51
N MET A 19 3.65 -42.04 -6.63
CA MET A 19 3.80 -41.47 -7.98
C MET A 19 2.60 -40.59 -8.38
N VAL A 20 1.37 -41.06 -8.12
CA VAL A 20 0.13 -40.33 -8.40
C VAL A 20 0.03 -39.07 -7.53
N ALA A 21 0.32 -39.18 -6.23
CA ALA A 21 0.32 -38.04 -5.32
C ALA A 21 1.39 -37.00 -5.73
N GLN A 22 2.56 -37.46 -6.15
CA GLN A 22 3.64 -36.60 -6.63
C GLN A 22 3.27 -35.86 -7.92
N LEU A 23 2.59 -36.54 -8.85
CA LEU A 23 2.12 -35.95 -10.10
C LEU A 23 0.97 -34.98 -9.88
N LEU A 24 0.04 -35.31 -8.98
CA LEU A 24 -1.02 -34.40 -8.54
C LEU A 24 -0.43 -33.14 -7.88
N SER A 25 0.59 -33.30 -7.03
CA SER A 25 1.25 -32.18 -6.35
C SER A 25 1.90 -31.20 -7.34
N SER A 26 2.62 -31.68 -8.36
CA SER A 26 3.22 -30.81 -9.37
C SER A 26 2.17 -30.09 -10.22
N VAL A 27 1.09 -30.78 -10.63
CA VAL A 27 -0.01 -30.18 -11.40
C VAL A 27 -0.80 -29.16 -10.56
N LEU A 28 -1.10 -29.49 -9.30
CA LEU A 28 -1.80 -28.60 -8.38
C LEU A 28 -0.95 -27.37 -8.02
N PHE A 29 0.36 -27.53 -7.86
CA PHE A 29 1.28 -26.42 -7.68
C PHE A 29 1.32 -25.50 -8.92
N GLU A 30 1.44 -26.05 -10.13
CA GLU A 30 1.46 -25.19 -11.34
C GLU A 30 0.12 -24.47 -11.55
N ARG A 31 -0.99 -25.13 -11.19
CA ARG A 31 -2.32 -24.50 -11.18
C ARG A 31 -2.40 -23.40 -10.12
N SER A 32 -1.96 -23.66 -8.89
CA SER A 32 -2.00 -22.66 -7.82
C SER A 32 -1.04 -21.51 -8.07
N LEU A 33 0.13 -21.76 -8.65
CA LEU A 33 1.06 -20.72 -9.08
C LEU A 33 0.41 -19.85 -10.16
N ARG A 34 -0.19 -20.46 -11.20
CA ARG A 34 -0.91 -19.71 -12.23
C ARG A 34 -2.04 -18.87 -11.62
N GLN A 35 -2.83 -19.47 -10.73
CA GLN A 35 -3.94 -18.80 -10.07
C GLN A 35 -3.49 -17.68 -9.13
N ALA A 36 -2.38 -17.86 -8.41
CA ALA A 36 -1.77 -16.82 -7.58
C ALA A 36 -1.17 -15.67 -8.41
N LEU A 37 -0.64 -15.96 -9.60
CA LEU A 37 -0.19 -14.94 -10.54
C LEU A 37 -1.39 -14.19 -11.14
N GLU A 38 -2.44 -14.91 -11.54
CA GLU A 38 -3.72 -14.31 -11.98
C GLU A 38 -4.33 -13.45 -10.87
N ASP A 39 -4.25 -13.86 -9.60
CA ASP A 39 -4.69 -13.07 -8.45
C ASP A 39 -3.83 -11.81 -8.23
N LEU A 40 -2.51 -11.91 -8.42
CA LEU A 40 -1.61 -10.77 -8.32
C LEU A 40 -1.89 -9.76 -9.45
N GLU A 41 -2.17 -10.24 -10.65
CA GLU A 41 -2.65 -9.43 -11.77
C GLU A 41 -4.08 -8.90 -11.49
N ALA A 42 -4.92 -9.68 -10.80
CA ALA A 42 -6.29 -9.31 -10.48
C ALA A 42 -6.38 -8.11 -9.52
N ARG A 43 -5.33 -7.88 -8.72
CA ARG A 43 -5.20 -6.67 -7.90
C ARG A 43 -4.93 -5.41 -8.72
N GLY A 44 -4.56 -5.54 -10.00
CA GLY A 44 -4.41 -4.41 -10.91
C GLY A 44 -3.23 -3.49 -10.59
N GLU A 45 -2.25 -3.97 -9.82
CA GLU A 45 -1.03 -3.23 -9.46
C GLU A 45 0.21 -3.71 -10.26
N TRP A 46 0.22 -4.98 -10.65
CA TRP A 46 1.40 -5.68 -11.16
C TRP A 46 1.16 -6.29 -12.54
N ARG A 47 2.18 -6.22 -13.39
CA ARG A 47 2.29 -7.05 -14.59
C ARG A 47 3.25 -8.20 -14.33
N VAL A 48 2.81 -9.41 -14.64
CA VAL A 48 3.63 -10.62 -14.52
C VAL A 48 3.89 -11.20 -15.90
N SER A 49 5.15 -11.52 -16.21
CA SER A 49 5.50 -12.28 -17.41
C SER A 49 6.38 -13.47 -17.03
N ARG A 50 6.00 -14.66 -17.46
CA ARG A 50 6.80 -15.88 -17.27
C ARG A 50 7.71 -16.05 -18.47
N THR A 51 9.01 -15.81 -18.29
CA THR A 51 9.99 -15.79 -19.40
C THR A 51 10.58 -17.17 -19.66
N GLU A 52 10.80 -17.97 -18.63
CA GLU A 52 11.31 -19.34 -18.75
C GLU A 52 10.60 -20.27 -17.77
N SER A 53 10.17 -21.44 -18.24
CA SER A 53 9.59 -22.48 -17.41
C SER A 53 10.01 -23.86 -17.89
N ARG A 54 10.62 -24.63 -16.99
CA ARG A 54 10.79 -26.08 -17.16
C ARG A 54 9.99 -26.76 -16.07
N GLN A 55 8.88 -27.35 -16.48
CA GLN A 55 8.05 -28.19 -15.61
C GLN A 55 8.63 -29.61 -15.59
N GLY A 56 8.84 -30.13 -14.39
CA GLY A 56 9.26 -31.51 -14.17
C GLY A 56 8.44 -32.17 -13.09
N TRP A 57 8.57 -33.49 -12.99
CA TRP A 57 7.77 -34.29 -12.07
C TRP A 57 8.24 -34.16 -10.61
N LEU A 58 9.55 -34.15 -10.38
CA LEU A 58 10.15 -33.99 -9.04
C LEU A 58 10.51 -32.53 -8.75
N THR A 59 10.87 -31.78 -9.78
CA THR A 59 11.27 -30.38 -9.67
C THR A 59 10.68 -29.56 -10.79
N SER A 60 10.23 -28.34 -10.48
CA SER A 60 9.91 -27.31 -11.48
C SER A 60 10.86 -26.13 -11.29
N GLN A 61 11.23 -25.46 -12.36
CA GLN A 61 12.03 -24.23 -12.27
C GLN A 61 11.60 -23.22 -13.31
N GLY A 62 11.86 -21.95 -13.04
CA GLY A 62 11.58 -20.89 -14.00
C GLY A 62 11.94 -19.51 -13.49
N SER A 63 11.59 -18.53 -14.31
CA SER A 63 11.79 -17.11 -14.03
C SER A 63 10.51 -16.33 -14.29
N LEU A 64 10.15 -15.48 -13.34
CA LEU A 64 9.02 -14.56 -13.40
C LEU A 64 9.58 -13.14 -13.48
N LEU A 65 9.00 -12.32 -14.33
CA LEU A 65 9.33 -10.91 -14.45
C LEU A 65 8.13 -10.09 -13.97
N LEU A 66 8.33 -9.37 -12.88
CA LEU A 66 7.38 -8.40 -12.33
C LEU A 66 7.74 -7.00 -12.81
N SER A 67 6.71 -6.23 -13.15
CA SER A 67 6.83 -4.80 -13.42
C SER A 67 5.57 -4.07 -12.93
N PRO A 68 5.69 -2.84 -12.45
CA PRO A 68 4.53 -2.06 -12.05
C PRO A 68 3.70 -1.64 -13.28
N LEU A 69 2.39 -1.48 -13.09
CA LEU A 69 1.50 -0.95 -14.14
C LEU A 69 1.56 0.57 -14.28
N LEU A 70 1.82 1.26 -13.17
CA LEU A 70 1.89 2.71 -13.06
C LEU A 70 3.32 3.15 -12.69
N GLY A 71 3.76 4.29 -13.25
CA GLY A 71 5.05 4.91 -12.92
C GLY A 71 6.21 4.51 -13.83
N ARG A 72 7.44 4.76 -13.37
CA ARG A 72 8.66 4.43 -14.13
C ARG A 72 8.85 2.91 -14.18
N PRO A 73 9.09 2.32 -15.37
CA PRO A 73 9.09 0.87 -15.53
C PRO A 73 10.37 0.27 -14.93
N TRP A 74 10.32 -0.16 -13.68
CA TRP A 74 11.32 -1.08 -13.15
C TRP A 74 10.90 -2.52 -13.43
N ARG A 75 11.88 -3.43 -13.54
CA ARG A 75 11.63 -4.86 -13.75
C ARG A 75 12.32 -5.64 -12.67
N LEU A 76 11.64 -6.62 -12.10
CA LEU A 76 12.19 -7.51 -11.09
C LEU A 76 12.06 -8.94 -11.57
N GLU A 77 13.20 -9.61 -11.63
CA GLU A 77 13.30 -11.00 -12.04
C GLU A 77 13.32 -11.89 -10.79
N LEU A 78 12.33 -12.78 -10.69
CA LEU A 78 12.21 -13.77 -9.63
C LEU A 78 12.51 -15.13 -10.22
N SER A 79 13.65 -15.70 -9.86
CA SER A 79 13.89 -17.10 -10.14
C SER A 79 13.13 -17.95 -9.13
N TYR A 80 12.67 -19.13 -9.54
CA TYR A 80 12.14 -20.14 -8.64
C TYR A 80 12.65 -21.53 -8.99
N HIS A 81 12.88 -22.31 -7.95
CA HIS A 81 13.14 -23.74 -7.98
C HIS A 81 12.19 -24.41 -6.99
N ALA A 82 11.22 -25.15 -7.50
CA ALA A 82 10.22 -25.88 -6.74
C ALA A 82 10.61 -27.36 -6.67
N ARG A 83 10.60 -27.92 -5.47
CA ARG A 83 10.76 -29.35 -5.20
C ARG A 83 9.43 -29.91 -4.74
N HIS A 84 8.85 -30.77 -5.57
CA HIS A 84 7.54 -31.36 -5.31
C HIS A 84 7.70 -32.50 -4.30
N GLY A 85 6.82 -32.54 -3.31
CA GLY A 85 6.65 -33.68 -2.42
C GLY A 85 5.20 -34.17 -2.48
N VAL A 86 4.93 -35.25 -1.74
CA VAL A 86 3.61 -35.92 -1.72
C VAL A 86 2.50 -35.00 -1.17
N LEU A 87 2.82 -34.22 -0.14
CA LEU A 87 1.84 -33.39 0.59
C LEU A 87 2.12 -31.89 0.50
N SER A 88 3.31 -31.51 0.06
CA SER A 88 3.74 -30.13 -0.05
C SER A 88 4.79 -29.96 -1.14
N THR A 89 4.86 -28.76 -1.69
CA THR A 89 5.92 -28.32 -2.61
C THR A 89 6.71 -27.21 -1.93
N ASP A 90 8.00 -27.44 -1.72
CA ASP A 90 8.92 -26.40 -1.24
C ASP A 90 9.46 -25.62 -2.44
N VAL A 91 9.52 -24.30 -2.32
CA VAL A 91 10.00 -23.42 -3.39
C VAL A 91 11.08 -22.51 -2.83
N GLU A 92 12.15 -22.30 -3.58
CA GLU A 92 13.19 -21.35 -3.23
C GLU A 92 13.63 -20.58 -4.46
N GLY A 93 14.18 -19.38 -4.25
CA GLY A 93 14.58 -18.54 -5.37
C GLY A 93 15.34 -17.30 -4.97
N THR A 94 15.68 -16.52 -5.99
CA THR A 94 16.37 -15.24 -5.85
C THR A 94 15.56 -14.11 -6.47
N LEU A 95 15.78 -12.90 -5.98
CA LEU A 95 15.17 -11.67 -6.50
C LEU A 95 16.29 -10.80 -7.07
N LEU A 96 16.19 -10.47 -8.35
CA LEU A 96 17.16 -9.64 -9.04
C LEU A 96 16.45 -8.43 -9.65
N PRO A 97 16.77 -7.19 -9.23
CA PRO A 97 16.29 -6.02 -9.93
C PRO A 97 16.97 -5.97 -11.32
N ARG A 98 16.18 -6.00 -12.38
CA ARG A 98 16.64 -5.61 -13.72
C ARG A 98 16.48 -4.11 -13.87
N LEU A 99 17.51 -3.40 -13.44
CA LEU A 99 17.67 -1.98 -13.71
C LEU A 99 17.95 -1.82 -15.21
N ASP A 100 17.10 -1.10 -15.94
CA ASP A 100 17.44 -0.68 -17.30
C ASP A 100 18.57 0.37 -17.27
N SER A 101 19.13 0.77 -18.41
CA SER A 101 20.24 1.74 -18.44
C SER A 101 19.87 3.13 -17.91
N ALA A 102 18.59 3.47 -17.79
CA ALA A 102 18.12 4.73 -17.23
C ALA A 102 17.94 4.64 -15.70
N LEU A 103 17.38 3.54 -15.19
CA LEU A 103 17.30 3.19 -13.77
C LEU A 103 18.68 2.92 -13.18
N GLN A 104 19.58 2.30 -13.93
CA GLN A 104 20.96 2.07 -13.50
C GLN A 104 21.72 3.40 -13.36
N LYS A 105 21.47 4.36 -14.26
CA LYS A 105 21.91 5.76 -14.11
C LYS A 105 21.20 6.50 -12.96
N ALA A 106 19.95 6.13 -12.67
CA ALA A 106 19.12 6.76 -11.64
C ALA A 106 19.20 6.14 -10.25
N VAL A 107 19.87 5.00 -10.08
CA VAL A 107 20.05 4.32 -8.79
C VAL A 107 21.50 4.42 -8.31
N GLY A 108 22.46 4.66 -9.20
CA GLY A 108 23.87 4.82 -8.82
C GLY A 108 24.54 3.49 -8.45
N GLU A 109 25.57 3.54 -7.61
CA GLU A 109 26.27 2.34 -7.15
C GLU A 109 25.46 1.67 -6.02
N VAL A 110 25.08 0.41 -6.24
CA VAL A 110 24.41 -0.43 -5.23
C VAL A 110 25.43 -1.39 -4.66
N SER A 111 25.72 -1.27 -3.36
CA SER A 111 26.53 -2.23 -2.63
C SER A 111 25.62 -3.13 -1.81
N ALA A 112 25.45 -4.37 -2.25
CA ALA A 112 24.71 -5.40 -1.53
C ALA A 112 25.64 -6.59 -1.25
N PRO A 113 25.73 -7.06 0.01
CA PRO A 113 26.58 -8.18 0.39
C PRO A 113 26.06 -9.53 -0.15
N SER A 114 24.79 -9.60 -0.55
CA SER A 114 24.21 -10.81 -1.13
C SER A 114 22.95 -10.51 -1.95
N ILE A 115 22.66 -11.42 -2.88
CA ILE A 115 21.41 -11.40 -3.66
C ILE A 115 20.25 -11.81 -2.73
N PRO A 116 19.14 -11.05 -2.69
CA PRO A 116 17.98 -11.38 -1.87
C PRO A 116 17.41 -12.75 -2.24
N ARG A 117 17.08 -13.54 -1.21
CA ARG A 117 16.53 -14.89 -1.36
C ARG A 117 15.12 -14.94 -0.81
N TRP A 118 14.31 -15.78 -1.41
CA TRP A 118 12.98 -16.09 -0.93
C TRP A 118 12.77 -17.60 -0.89
N GLN A 119 11.89 -18.01 0.01
CA GLN A 119 11.48 -19.38 0.23
C GLN A 119 9.97 -19.40 0.31
N GLY A 120 9.35 -20.48 -0.14
CA GLY A 120 7.93 -20.68 -0.04
C GLY A 120 7.59 -22.15 0.13
N ARG A 121 6.37 -22.39 0.56
CA ARG A 121 5.81 -23.72 0.71
C ARG A 121 4.35 -23.70 0.30
N TYR A 122 3.97 -24.63 -0.55
CA TYR A 122 2.59 -24.88 -0.94
C TYR A 122 2.13 -26.20 -0.35
N HIS A 123 1.03 -26.21 0.39
CA HIS A 123 0.43 -27.41 0.97
C HIS A 123 -0.69 -27.91 0.06
N THR A 124 -0.44 -29.04 -0.61
CA THR A 124 -1.27 -29.55 -1.71
C THR A 124 -2.70 -29.88 -1.29
N LEU A 125 -2.91 -30.38 -0.07
CA LEU A 125 -4.24 -30.78 0.43
C LEU A 125 -5.07 -29.61 0.95
N SER A 126 -4.45 -28.60 1.56
CA SER A 126 -5.16 -27.45 2.14
C SER A 126 -5.25 -26.26 1.19
N GLY A 127 -4.43 -26.23 0.12
CA GLY A 127 -4.27 -25.06 -0.74
C GLY A 127 -3.56 -23.89 -0.05
N HIS A 128 -3.01 -24.12 1.16
CA HIS A 128 -2.32 -23.09 1.92
C HIS A 128 -0.93 -22.82 1.33
N SER A 129 -0.60 -21.55 1.17
CA SER A 129 0.69 -21.09 0.68
C SER A 129 1.37 -20.24 1.74
N GLU A 130 2.67 -20.47 1.94
CA GLU A 130 3.56 -19.62 2.72
C GLU A 130 4.68 -19.11 1.80
N LEU A 131 5.05 -17.84 1.94
CA LEU A 131 6.19 -17.24 1.28
C LEU A 131 6.93 -16.35 2.29
N ARG A 132 8.25 -16.46 2.29
CA ARG A 132 9.17 -15.74 3.16
C ARG A 132 10.27 -15.14 2.31
N LEU A 133 10.48 -13.85 2.45
CA LEU A 133 11.50 -13.09 1.76
C LEU A 133 12.38 -12.43 2.81
N ALA A 134 13.69 -12.55 2.64
CA ALA A 134 14.66 -11.88 3.48
C ALA A 134 15.61 -11.05 2.61
N LEU A 135 15.65 -9.76 2.90
CA LEU A 135 16.52 -8.79 2.27
C LEU A 135 17.67 -8.50 3.21
N ALA A 136 18.89 -8.83 2.77
CA ALA A 136 20.11 -8.50 3.48
C ALA A 136 20.31 -6.97 3.50
N PRO A 137 21.10 -6.43 4.46
CA PRO A 137 21.41 -5.02 4.48
C PRO A 137 22.05 -4.57 3.16
N PHE A 138 21.72 -3.40 2.66
CA PHE A 138 22.34 -2.85 1.45
C PHE A 138 22.41 -1.34 1.52
N VAL A 139 23.34 -0.77 0.76
CA VAL A 139 23.52 0.68 0.64
C VAL A 139 23.43 1.08 -0.84
N ILE A 140 22.63 2.09 -1.12
CA ILE A 140 22.53 2.71 -2.44
C ILE A 140 23.12 4.11 -2.34
N GLN A 141 24.11 4.42 -3.18
CA GLN A 141 24.70 5.75 -3.25
C GLN A 141 24.47 6.39 -4.62
N GLN A 142 23.93 7.61 -4.61
CA GLN A 142 23.64 8.36 -5.83
C GLN A 142 23.79 9.86 -5.61
N ASN A 143 24.63 10.53 -6.43
CA ASN A 143 24.75 11.99 -6.46
C ASN A 143 24.98 12.64 -5.07
N GLY A 144 25.75 11.98 -4.19
CA GLY A 144 25.99 12.45 -2.82
C GLY A 144 24.88 12.13 -1.81
N ARG A 145 23.82 11.42 -2.24
CA ARG A 145 22.79 10.85 -1.38
C ARG A 145 23.08 9.39 -1.08
N GLU A 146 22.77 8.97 0.13
CA GLU A 146 22.93 7.59 0.57
C GLU A 146 21.62 7.07 1.17
N LEU A 147 21.21 5.88 0.72
CA LEU A 147 20.12 5.12 1.32
C LEU A 147 20.70 3.84 1.92
N ASP A 148 20.73 3.75 3.24
CA ASP A 148 21.14 2.57 4.02
C ASP A 148 19.89 1.84 4.52
N VAL A 149 19.72 0.58 4.12
CA VAL A 149 18.67 -0.31 4.60
C VAL A 149 19.31 -1.41 5.41
N ARG A 150 18.97 -1.49 6.71
CA ARG A 150 19.59 -2.45 7.65
C ARG A 150 19.05 -3.87 7.56
N GLY A 151 17.95 -4.07 6.85
CA GLY A 151 17.36 -5.38 6.63
C GLY A 151 15.85 -5.30 6.51
N ALA A 152 15.27 -6.18 5.71
CA ALA A 152 13.82 -6.32 5.61
C ALA A 152 13.40 -7.79 5.51
N ARG A 153 12.25 -8.10 6.08
CA ARG A 153 11.65 -9.43 6.07
C ARG A 153 10.20 -9.30 5.67
N MET A 154 9.74 -10.16 4.77
CA MET A 154 8.34 -10.25 4.39
C MET A 154 7.86 -11.69 4.54
N ARG A 155 6.68 -11.86 5.11
CA ARG A 155 5.94 -13.11 5.16
C ARG A 155 4.59 -12.89 4.50
N LEU A 156 4.27 -13.70 3.51
CA LEU A 156 2.96 -13.77 2.89
C LEU A 156 2.43 -15.18 3.13
N GLU A 157 1.22 -15.31 3.66
CA GLU A 157 0.62 -16.62 3.87
C GLU A 157 -0.89 -16.57 3.68
N GLY A 158 -1.49 -17.68 3.29
CA GLY A 158 -2.93 -17.71 3.09
C GLY A 158 -3.39 -18.79 2.14
N MET A 159 -4.61 -18.63 1.68
CA MET A 159 -5.21 -19.44 0.64
C MET A 159 -5.96 -18.52 -0.31
N PHE A 160 -6.44 -19.07 -1.43
CA PHE A 160 -7.27 -18.32 -2.36
C PHE A 160 -8.45 -17.65 -1.61
N GLY A 161 -8.61 -16.34 -1.79
CA GLY A 161 -9.63 -15.54 -1.10
C GLY A 161 -9.27 -15.00 0.30
N ASP A 162 -8.17 -15.42 0.94
CA ASP A 162 -7.72 -14.89 2.26
C ASP A 162 -6.19 -14.93 2.38
N TRP A 163 -5.57 -13.76 2.29
CA TRP A 163 -4.13 -13.56 2.36
C TRP A 163 -3.75 -12.68 3.55
N ARG A 164 -2.70 -13.07 4.26
CA ARG A 164 -2.05 -12.29 5.30
C ARG A 164 -0.63 -11.94 4.86
N THR A 165 -0.29 -10.66 4.95
CA THR A 165 1.05 -10.14 4.67
C THR A 165 1.59 -9.51 5.93
N ARG A 166 2.84 -9.82 6.28
CA ARG A 166 3.59 -9.14 7.32
C ARG A 166 4.94 -8.70 6.78
N VAL A 167 5.20 -7.41 6.79
CA VAL A 167 6.49 -6.82 6.42
C VAL A 167 7.13 -6.24 7.68
N LEU A 168 8.42 -6.50 7.83
CA LEU A 168 9.27 -5.97 8.89
C LEU A 168 10.46 -5.30 8.23
N LEU A 169 10.72 -4.05 8.56
CA LEU A 169 11.90 -3.31 8.15
C LEU A 169 12.64 -2.90 9.42
N ASP A 170 13.89 -3.31 9.55
CA ASP A 170 14.63 -3.11 10.79
C ASP A 170 15.00 -1.62 10.97
N GLN A 171 15.58 -1.01 9.94
CA GLN A 171 15.82 0.43 9.88
C GLN A 171 16.10 0.87 8.42
N LEU A 172 15.68 2.08 8.08
CA LEU A 172 16.02 2.79 6.86
C LEU A 172 16.60 4.15 7.23
N THR A 173 17.74 4.48 6.64
CA THR A 173 18.41 5.77 6.80
C THR A 173 18.62 6.39 5.43
N LEU A 174 18.09 7.60 5.23
CA LEU A 174 18.33 8.42 4.05
C LEU A 174 19.19 9.62 4.44
N THR A 175 20.35 9.76 3.80
CA THR A 175 21.28 10.87 4.01
C THR A 175 21.35 11.71 2.73
N ASP A 176 21.13 13.01 2.85
CA ASP A 176 21.28 13.99 1.77
C ASP A 176 22.11 15.19 2.28
N GLY A 177 23.42 15.15 2.02
CA GLY A 177 24.36 16.16 2.51
C GLY A 177 24.46 16.17 4.04
N LEU A 178 23.93 17.23 4.67
CA LEU A 178 23.89 17.37 6.14
C LEU A 178 22.56 16.91 6.76
N ALA A 179 21.58 16.56 5.93
CA ALA A 179 20.28 16.08 6.38
C ALA A 179 20.29 14.56 6.50
N GLN A 180 19.70 14.03 7.57
CA GLN A 180 19.54 12.60 7.76
C GLN A 180 18.12 12.29 8.25
N LEU A 181 17.41 11.43 7.53
CA LEU A 181 16.13 10.86 7.93
C LEU A 181 16.33 9.40 8.30
N THR A 182 16.02 9.05 9.54
CA THR A 182 16.06 7.67 10.04
C THR A 182 14.64 7.22 10.38
N LEU A 183 14.27 6.02 9.95
CA LEU A 183 12.95 5.44 10.16
C LEU A 183 13.10 3.96 10.52
N GLY A 184 12.45 3.56 11.61
CA GLY A 184 12.30 2.16 12.01
C GLY A 184 12.63 1.89 13.48
N PRO A 185 12.31 0.68 13.98
CA PRO A 185 11.69 -0.44 13.25
C PRO A 185 10.29 -0.16 12.69
N VAL A 186 9.96 -0.78 11.56
CA VAL A 186 8.64 -0.67 10.92
C VAL A 186 8.00 -2.04 10.76
N VAL A 187 6.72 -2.13 11.11
CA VAL A 187 5.89 -3.32 10.95
C VAL A 187 4.68 -2.95 10.11
N LEU A 188 4.44 -3.67 9.01
CA LEU A 188 3.21 -3.62 8.24
C LEU A 188 2.53 -4.97 8.35
N GLU A 189 1.32 -5.01 8.91
CA GLU A 189 0.44 -6.18 8.88
C GLU A 189 -0.74 -5.88 7.98
N SER A 190 -1.04 -6.77 7.04
CA SER A 190 -2.14 -6.63 6.11
C SER A 190 -2.90 -7.95 6.01
N ARG A 191 -4.23 -7.90 5.99
CA ARG A 191 -5.09 -9.03 5.65
C ARG A 191 -6.03 -8.63 4.53
N TYR A 192 -5.93 -9.34 3.41
CA TYR A 192 -6.75 -9.14 2.22
C TYR A 192 -7.65 -10.36 2.00
N THR A 193 -8.95 -10.14 2.05
CA THR A 193 -9.97 -11.16 1.77
C THR A 193 -10.81 -10.76 0.57
N TYR A 194 -11.15 -11.69 -0.30
CA TYR A 194 -11.94 -11.41 -1.49
C TYR A 194 -12.72 -12.64 -1.95
N ILE A 195 -13.77 -12.40 -2.72
CA ILE A 195 -14.47 -13.44 -3.49
C ILE A 195 -14.10 -13.33 -4.97
N GLU A 196 -14.54 -14.29 -5.78
CA GLU A 196 -14.28 -14.37 -7.22
C GLU A 196 -14.28 -13.00 -7.93
N ASP A 197 -13.26 -12.78 -8.76
CA ASP A 197 -12.99 -11.52 -9.46
C ASP A 197 -12.83 -10.26 -8.58
N ALA A 198 -12.67 -10.41 -7.27
CA ALA A 198 -12.70 -9.31 -6.29
C ALA A 198 -14.05 -8.55 -6.30
N TYR A 199 -15.16 -9.24 -6.58
CA TYR A 199 -16.50 -8.64 -6.57
C TYR A 199 -16.84 -8.03 -5.20
N HIS A 200 -16.51 -8.76 -4.13
CA HIS A 200 -16.32 -8.22 -2.79
C HIS A 200 -14.87 -8.40 -2.37
N PHE A 201 -14.33 -7.40 -1.71
CA PHE A 201 -13.07 -7.54 -0.99
C PHE A 201 -13.08 -6.72 0.29
N ALA A 202 -12.28 -7.15 1.26
CA ALA A 202 -11.97 -6.40 2.45
C ALA A 202 -10.47 -6.48 2.72
N GLN A 203 -9.85 -5.33 2.97
CA GLN A 203 -8.44 -5.19 3.31
C GLN A 203 -8.32 -4.49 4.66
N ARG A 204 -7.53 -5.06 5.57
CA ARG A 204 -7.18 -4.45 6.85
C ARG A 204 -5.69 -4.31 6.93
N ASP A 205 -5.21 -3.08 7.08
CA ASP A 205 -3.80 -2.78 7.18
C ASP A 205 -3.49 -2.09 8.51
N HIS A 206 -2.38 -2.46 9.12
CA HIS A 206 -1.79 -1.80 10.27
C HIS A 206 -0.31 -1.55 9.98
N LEU A 207 0.07 -0.29 9.83
CA LEU A 207 1.45 0.15 9.75
C LEU A 207 1.84 0.77 11.09
N HIS A 208 2.86 0.20 11.72
CA HIS A 208 3.48 0.71 12.92
C HIS A 208 4.91 1.14 12.62
N ILE A 209 5.24 2.39 12.90
CA ILE A 209 6.59 2.94 12.82
C ILE A 209 6.99 3.31 14.23
N GLU A 210 7.94 2.57 14.80
CA GLU A 210 8.39 2.77 16.18
C GLU A 210 8.97 4.18 16.35
N HIS A 211 9.81 4.60 15.40
CA HIS A 211 10.54 5.86 15.50
C HIS A 211 10.83 6.46 14.12
N ILE A 212 10.67 7.78 14.03
CA ILE A 212 11.15 8.61 12.91
C ILE A 212 12.01 9.72 13.50
N ALA A 213 13.23 9.88 12.99
CA ALA A 213 14.11 10.99 13.32
C ALA A 213 14.54 11.72 12.05
N LEU A 214 14.28 13.02 12.01
CA LEU A 214 14.82 13.93 11.00
C LEU A 214 15.86 14.82 11.68
N HIS A 215 17.12 14.64 11.30
CA HIS A 215 18.22 15.53 11.64
C HIS A 215 18.45 16.49 10.49
N TYR A 216 18.34 17.79 10.77
CA TYR A 216 18.67 18.85 9.82
C TYR A 216 19.49 19.92 10.55
N PRO A 217 20.46 20.61 9.91
CA PRO A 217 21.33 21.57 10.61
C PRO A 217 20.62 22.65 11.42
N ALA A 218 19.38 22.99 11.06
CA ALA A 218 18.60 24.02 11.75
C ALA A 218 17.61 23.47 12.79
N TYR A 219 17.23 22.18 12.72
CA TYR A 219 16.24 21.60 13.62
C TYR A 219 16.31 20.08 13.62
N ASP A 220 16.00 19.51 14.78
CA ASP A 220 15.89 18.07 14.98
C ASP A 220 14.46 17.70 15.33
N VAL A 221 13.85 16.79 14.57
CA VAL A 221 12.48 16.33 14.82
C VAL A 221 12.51 14.83 15.08
N GLN A 222 11.86 14.41 16.16
CA GLN A 222 11.68 13.01 16.50
C GLN A 222 10.19 12.72 16.67
N VAL A 223 9.71 11.61 16.11
CA VAL A 223 8.33 11.16 16.24
C VAL A 223 8.30 9.72 16.71
N THR A 224 7.59 9.44 17.81
CA THR A 224 7.58 8.12 18.46
C THR A 224 6.25 7.84 19.16
N PRO A 225 5.51 6.76 18.83
CA PRO A 225 5.45 6.05 17.54
C PRO A 225 4.48 6.73 16.56
N ILE A 226 4.37 6.19 15.34
CA ILE A 226 3.28 6.48 14.39
C ILE A 226 2.56 5.18 14.05
N ASP A 227 1.24 5.16 14.22
CA ASP A 227 0.39 4.04 13.86
C ASP A 227 -0.66 4.46 12.83
N ILE A 228 -0.75 3.71 11.74
CA ILE A 228 -1.76 3.89 10.69
C ILE A 228 -2.56 2.61 10.59
N HIS A 229 -3.87 2.72 10.82
CA HIS A 229 -4.82 1.64 10.59
C HIS A 229 -5.70 2.00 9.39
N SER A 230 -5.89 1.06 8.49
CA SER A 230 -6.78 1.19 7.35
C SER A 230 -7.71 -0.02 7.28
N HIS A 231 -8.97 0.22 6.96
CA HIS A 231 -9.94 -0.82 6.66
C HIS A 231 -10.71 -0.42 5.40
N MET A 232 -10.45 -1.11 4.32
CA MET A 232 -11.11 -0.93 3.04
C MET A 232 -12.10 -2.08 2.81
N VAL A 233 -13.32 -1.78 2.38
CA VAL A 233 -14.35 -2.77 2.08
C VAL A 233 -15.08 -2.37 0.81
N LEU A 234 -15.08 -3.25 -0.20
CA LEU A 234 -15.94 -3.16 -1.37
C LEU A 234 -17.11 -4.14 -1.19
N ASP A 235 -18.32 -3.60 -1.05
CA ASP A 235 -19.56 -4.38 -1.01
C ASP A 235 -20.31 -4.34 -2.36
N GLU A 236 -21.58 -4.72 -2.38
CA GLU A 236 -22.40 -4.73 -3.61
C GLU A 236 -22.58 -3.33 -4.19
N SER A 237 -22.64 -2.31 -3.34
CA SER A 237 -23.00 -0.93 -3.72
C SER A 237 -21.82 0.02 -3.77
N GLU A 238 -20.94 -0.03 -2.77
CA GLU A 238 -19.93 1.00 -2.57
C GLU A 238 -18.59 0.45 -2.08
N LEU A 239 -17.54 1.26 -2.29
CA LEU A 239 -16.25 1.12 -1.65
C LEU A 239 -16.17 2.09 -0.46
N ARG A 240 -15.84 1.56 0.72
CA ARG A 240 -15.61 2.32 1.96
C ARG A 240 -14.17 2.17 2.42
N LEU A 241 -13.55 3.27 2.83
CA LEU A 241 -12.21 3.32 3.40
C LEU A 241 -12.27 4.01 4.76
N LYS A 242 -12.03 3.27 5.83
CA LYS A 242 -11.86 3.84 7.17
C LYS A 242 -10.38 3.89 7.53
N GLY A 243 -9.88 5.08 7.83
CA GLY A 243 -8.51 5.35 8.25
C GLY A 243 -8.44 5.84 9.69
N LYS A 244 -7.41 5.42 10.41
CA LYS A 244 -7.03 5.98 11.71
C LYS A 244 -5.53 6.19 11.75
N LEU A 245 -5.12 7.44 11.96
CA LEU A 245 -3.74 7.84 12.20
C LEU A 245 -3.58 8.16 13.67
N ILE A 246 -2.60 7.57 14.34
CA ILE A 246 -2.16 7.94 15.68
C ILE A 246 -0.72 8.43 15.54
N ILE A 247 -0.48 9.65 16.00
CA ILE A 247 0.86 10.21 16.16
C ILE A 247 1.08 10.23 17.66
N GLY A 248 2.11 9.54 18.13
CA GLY A 248 2.55 9.56 19.52
C GLY A 248 3.14 10.92 19.89
N GLU A 249 4.36 10.93 20.38
CA GLU A 249 5.04 12.17 20.71
C GLU A 249 5.90 12.65 19.55
N VAL A 250 5.63 13.87 19.09
CA VAL A 250 6.56 14.66 18.28
C VAL A 250 7.39 15.51 19.24
N ARG A 251 8.71 15.43 19.15
CA ARG A 251 9.65 16.21 19.94
C ARG A 251 10.58 16.99 19.02
N VAL A 252 11.00 18.17 19.48
CA VAL A 252 12.01 18.99 18.81
C VAL A 252 13.16 19.20 19.81
N PRO A 253 14.10 18.25 19.95
CA PRO A 253 15.10 18.29 21.01
C PRO A 253 15.97 19.54 21.01
N SER A 254 16.16 20.15 19.84
CA SER A 254 16.91 21.40 19.68
C SER A 254 16.24 22.62 20.31
N GLU A 255 14.91 22.62 20.44
CA GLU A 255 14.14 23.75 21.00
C GLU A 255 13.61 23.44 22.41
N ALA A 256 13.04 22.26 22.60
CA ALA A 256 12.41 21.84 23.85
C ALA A 256 12.66 20.34 24.10
N PRO A 257 13.78 19.97 24.76
CA PRO A 257 14.19 18.57 24.91
C PRO A 257 13.23 17.73 25.77
N GLU A 258 12.59 18.36 26.76
CA GLU A 258 11.76 17.66 27.75
C GLU A 258 10.25 17.77 27.47
N THR A 259 9.83 18.60 26.52
CA THR A 259 8.41 18.88 26.26
C THR A 259 8.03 18.42 24.85
N PRO A 260 7.05 17.53 24.69
CA PRO A 260 6.56 17.16 23.37
C PRO A 260 5.93 18.38 22.68
N LEU A 261 6.26 18.54 21.39
CA LEU A 261 5.68 19.54 20.52
C LEU A 261 4.20 19.25 20.28
N LEU A 262 3.86 18.03 19.86
CA LEU A 262 2.48 17.60 19.63
C LEU A 262 2.32 16.08 19.69
N GLY A 263 1.09 15.63 19.89
CA GLY A 263 0.65 14.25 19.72
C GLY A 263 -0.85 14.19 19.47
N GLY A 264 -1.36 13.09 18.95
CA GLY A 264 -2.78 13.02 18.66
C GLY A 264 -3.25 11.84 17.82
N ARG A 265 -4.53 11.89 17.45
CA ARG A 265 -5.18 10.93 16.56
C ARG A 265 -6.12 11.62 15.59
N ILE A 266 -6.22 11.05 14.40
CA ILE A 266 -7.16 11.44 13.36
C ILE A 266 -7.91 10.18 12.91
N GLU A 267 -9.23 10.23 12.88
CA GLU A 267 -10.10 9.14 12.42
C GLU A 267 -11.04 9.67 11.34
N ALA A 268 -10.98 9.06 10.14
CA ALA A 268 -11.78 9.47 9.00
C ALA A 268 -12.32 8.26 8.22
N GLU A 269 -13.46 8.42 7.57
CA GLU A 269 -14.09 7.43 6.71
C GLU A 269 -14.49 8.06 5.38
N LEU A 270 -13.96 7.53 4.28
CA LEU A 270 -14.40 7.84 2.93
C LEU A 270 -15.43 6.79 2.49
N SER A 271 -16.64 7.23 2.15
CA SER A 271 -17.76 6.40 1.73
C SER A 271 -18.37 6.89 0.42
N ARG A 272 -19.35 6.14 -0.12
CA ARG A 272 -20.08 6.47 -1.36
C ARG A 272 -19.22 6.55 -2.60
N LEU A 273 -18.19 5.72 -2.67
CA LEU A 273 -17.47 5.45 -3.91
C LEU A 273 -18.21 4.36 -4.68
N ASN A 274 -18.64 4.63 -5.91
CA ASN A 274 -19.48 3.73 -6.69
C ASN A 274 -18.80 2.36 -6.92
N GLY A 275 -19.37 1.30 -6.34
CA GLY A 275 -18.76 -0.03 -6.35
C GLY A 275 -18.66 -0.66 -7.74
N ASP A 276 -19.64 -0.42 -8.61
CA ASP A 276 -19.63 -0.93 -9.99
C ASP A 276 -18.53 -0.28 -10.83
N ALA A 277 -18.34 1.03 -10.67
CA ALA A 277 -17.26 1.77 -11.31
C ALA A 277 -15.88 1.33 -10.79
N VAL A 278 -15.76 1.05 -9.50
CA VAL A 278 -14.52 0.47 -8.91
C VAL A 278 -14.23 -0.89 -9.54
N ARG A 279 -15.21 -1.79 -9.59
CA ARG A 279 -15.07 -3.11 -10.24
C ARG A 279 -14.72 -2.98 -11.72
N GLN A 280 -15.31 -2.01 -12.43
CA GLN A 280 -14.99 -1.74 -13.83
C GLN A 280 -13.55 -1.24 -14.00
N THR A 281 -13.10 -0.33 -13.13
CA THR A 281 -11.73 0.20 -13.11
C THR A 281 -10.73 -0.93 -12.88
N ILE A 282 -10.97 -1.79 -11.89
CA ILE A 282 -10.14 -2.96 -11.62
C ILE A 282 -10.10 -3.90 -12.83
N ARG A 283 -11.25 -4.19 -13.45
CA ARG A 283 -11.30 -5.03 -14.68
C ARG A 283 -10.50 -4.43 -15.84
N ARG A 284 -10.56 -3.11 -16.03
CA ARG A 284 -9.80 -2.43 -17.09
C ARG A 284 -8.29 -2.43 -16.79
N LEU A 285 -7.90 -2.22 -15.54
CA LEU A 285 -6.51 -2.36 -15.09
C LEU A 285 -5.95 -3.77 -15.37
N ARG A 286 -6.76 -4.82 -15.14
CA ARG A 286 -6.39 -6.21 -15.47
C ARG A 286 -6.16 -6.41 -16.97
N GLN A 287 -7.04 -5.88 -17.82
CA GLN A 287 -6.90 -5.97 -19.28
C GLN A 287 -5.61 -5.28 -19.77
N GLU A 288 -5.29 -4.12 -19.19
CA GLU A 288 -4.06 -3.37 -19.48
C GLU A 288 -2.79 -4.07 -18.96
N ALA A 289 -2.90 -4.81 -17.85
CA ALA A 289 -1.83 -5.66 -17.36
C ALA A 289 -1.51 -6.78 -18.37
N ALA A 290 -2.56 -7.43 -18.88
CA ALA A 290 -2.49 -8.57 -19.79
C ALA A 290 -2.01 -8.20 -21.21
N TRP A 291 -2.36 -7.03 -21.75
CA TRP A 291 -2.08 -6.68 -23.16
C TRP A 291 -0.63 -6.31 -23.47
N GLY A 292 0.21 -6.02 -22.47
CA GLY A 292 1.67 -5.99 -22.63
C GLY A 292 2.21 -5.09 -23.76
N ASP A 293 1.50 -4.02 -24.15
CA ASP A 293 1.94 -3.16 -25.25
C ASP A 293 3.19 -2.36 -24.83
N ARG A 294 4.26 -2.53 -25.60
CA ARG A 294 5.62 -2.02 -25.35
C ARG A 294 5.83 -0.58 -25.86
N SER A 295 4.79 0.04 -26.44
CA SER A 295 4.97 1.15 -27.39
C SER A 295 4.60 2.56 -26.89
N LEU A 296 4.08 2.74 -25.67
CA LEU A 296 3.76 4.06 -25.12
C LEU A 296 4.36 4.27 -23.72
N PRO A 297 4.73 5.50 -23.32
CA PRO A 297 4.92 5.83 -21.92
C PRO A 297 3.58 5.58 -21.20
N MET A 298 3.50 4.44 -20.49
CA MET A 298 2.24 3.84 -20.05
C MET A 298 1.41 4.72 -19.12
N ALA A 299 2.02 5.61 -18.33
CA ALA A 299 1.33 6.34 -17.27
C ALA A 299 0.26 7.32 -17.79
N GLU A 300 0.59 8.15 -18.79
CA GLU A 300 -0.35 9.14 -19.33
C GLU A 300 -1.46 8.49 -20.17
N GLY A 301 -1.09 7.50 -21.00
CA GLY A 301 -2.06 6.78 -21.83
C GLY A 301 -3.04 5.94 -21.00
N LEU A 302 -2.58 5.33 -19.90
CA LEU A 302 -3.44 4.55 -19.01
C LEU A 302 -4.41 5.46 -18.25
N LEU A 303 -3.94 6.59 -17.71
CA LEU A 303 -4.81 7.54 -17.01
C LEU A 303 -5.93 8.06 -17.91
N ALA A 304 -5.61 8.35 -19.19
CA ALA A 304 -6.61 8.80 -20.16
C ALA A 304 -7.66 7.72 -20.47
N ARG A 305 -7.27 6.44 -20.48
CA ARG A 305 -8.21 5.31 -20.68
C ARG A 305 -9.04 5.00 -19.44
N LEU A 306 -8.55 5.34 -18.26
CA LEU A 306 -9.24 5.12 -16.98
C LEU A 306 -10.09 6.32 -16.57
N GLU A 307 -9.87 7.52 -17.11
CA GLU A 307 -10.52 8.77 -16.69
C GLU A 307 -12.04 8.64 -16.55
N THR A 308 -12.72 8.07 -17.55
CA THR A 308 -14.16 7.86 -17.51
C THR A 308 -14.59 6.94 -16.36
N ASP A 309 -13.83 5.88 -16.09
CA ASP A 309 -14.16 4.93 -15.02
C ASP A 309 -13.85 5.56 -13.65
N LEU A 310 -12.75 6.31 -13.53
CA LEU A 310 -12.38 7.06 -12.32
C LEU A 310 -13.40 8.14 -11.95
N LEU A 311 -13.91 8.89 -12.93
CA LEU A 311 -14.98 9.88 -12.68
C LEU A 311 -16.27 9.18 -12.23
N LYS A 312 -16.61 8.02 -12.82
CA LYS A 312 -17.78 7.25 -12.39
C LYS A 312 -17.67 6.73 -10.95
N VAL A 313 -16.47 6.46 -10.43
CA VAL A 313 -16.28 6.11 -9.01
C VAL A 313 -16.84 7.21 -8.10
N LEU A 314 -16.81 8.47 -8.55
CA LEU A 314 -17.30 9.62 -7.79
C LEU A 314 -18.79 9.92 -8.02
N SER A 315 -19.51 9.09 -8.79
CA SER A 315 -20.89 9.39 -9.21
C SER A 315 -21.92 9.36 -8.08
N ASP A 316 -21.65 8.65 -6.99
CA ASP A 316 -22.55 8.55 -5.83
C ASP A 316 -22.30 9.65 -4.77
N SER A 317 -21.61 10.72 -5.15
CA SER A 317 -21.24 11.84 -4.27
C SER A 317 -20.47 11.37 -3.03
N PRO A 318 -19.17 11.05 -3.21
CA PRO A 318 -18.29 10.62 -2.13
C PRO A 318 -18.35 11.55 -0.92
N ARG A 319 -18.31 10.93 0.26
CA ARG A 319 -18.37 11.61 1.54
C ARG A 319 -17.18 11.21 2.38
N LEU A 320 -16.43 12.19 2.89
CA LEU A 320 -15.36 12.01 3.85
C LEU A 320 -15.86 12.47 5.22
N ASP A 321 -16.21 11.53 6.09
CA ASP A 321 -16.55 11.82 7.48
C ASP A 321 -15.28 11.82 8.33
N VAL A 322 -14.92 12.95 8.91
CA VAL A 322 -13.83 13.07 9.88
C VAL A 322 -14.43 12.97 11.27
N THR A 323 -14.54 11.74 11.77
CA THR A 323 -15.16 11.42 13.06
C THR A 323 -14.43 11.99 14.27
N ALA A 324 -13.11 12.18 14.20
CA ALA A 324 -12.34 12.77 15.28
C ALA A 324 -10.97 13.27 14.80
N VAL A 325 -10.60 14.46 15.25
CA VAL A 325 -9.27 15.05 15.19
C VAL A 325 -8.96 15.49 16.62
N VAL A 326 -8.15 14.72 17.32
CA VAL A 326 -7.73 15.04 18.68
C VAL A 326 -6.23 15.25 18.66
N ILE A 327 -5.78 16.50 18.76
CA ILE A 327 -4.36 16.87 18.74
C ILE A 327 -4.07 17.72 19.97
N ASP A 328 -3.06 17.33 20.73
CA ASP A 328 -2.59 18.07 21.89
C ASP A 328 -1.16 18.56 21.63
N SER A 329 -0.91 19.84 21.93
CA SER A 329 0.40 20.48 21.83
C SER A 329 0.73 21.16 23.16
N PRO A 330 1.37 20.42 24.10
CA PRO A 330 1.76 20.97 25.40
C PRO A 330 2.70 22.17 25.28
N LEU A 331 3.61 22.13 24.31
CA LEU A 331 4.55 23.23 24.06
C LEU A 331 3.85 24.54 23.68
N LEU A 332 2.78 24.46 22.88
CA LEU A 332 2.01 25.62 22.43
C LEU A 332 0.81 25.92 23.35
N GLY A 333 0.52 25.04 24.32
CA GLY A 333 -0.69 25.11 25.13
C GLY A 333 -1.97 25.01 24.29
N LEU A 334 -1.92 24.30 23.17
CA LEU A 334 -3.04 24.15 22.23
C LEU A 334 -3.61 22.73 22.31
N SER A 335 -4.92 22.64 22.36
CA SER A 335 -5.64 21.38 22.20
C SER A 335 -6.70 21.54 21.11
N VAL A 336 -6.75 20.56 20.22
CA VAL A 336 -7.69 20.46 19.11
C VAL A 336 -8.58 19.27 19.40
N ASP A 337 -9.88 19.49 19.46
CA ASP A 337 -10.90 18.44 19.38
C ASP A 337 -11.88 18.86 18.30
N ALA A 338 -11.83 18.19 17.16
CA ALA A 338 -12.64 18.54 16.00
C ALA A 338 -13.23 17.34 15.29
N ASP A 339 -14.41 17.53 14.72
CA ASP A 339 -15.07 16.59 13.84
C ASP A 339 -15.76 17.33 12.70
N GLY A 340 -16.16 16.59 11.66
CA GLY A 340 -16.83 17.20 10.51
C GLY A 340 -16.99 16.24 9.36
N ALA A 341 -17.44 16.78 8.22
CA ALA A 341 -17.60 16.02 7.00
C ALA A 341 -17.34 16.88 5.76
N LEU A 342 -16.77 16.26 4.74
CA LEU A 342 -16.70 16.79 3.38
C LEU A 342 -17.56 15.94 2.46
N PHE A 343 -18.15 16.59 1.47
CA PHE A 343 -19.00 16.00 0.47
C PHE A 343 -18.56 16.48 -0.91
N PHE A 344 -18.56 15.56 -1.86
CA PHE A 344 -18.26 15.86 -3.25
C PHE A 344 -19.56 15.95 -4.08
N ASP A 345 -19.73 17.07 -4.79
CA ASP A 345 -20.83 17.27 -5.73
C ASP A 345 -20.56 16.55 -7.06
N ALA A 346 -21.21 15.40 -7.24
CA ALA A 346 -21.08 14.55 -8.40
C ALA A 346 -21.90 15.00 -9.63
N ARG A 347 -22.54 16.17 -9.60
CA ARG A 347 -23.28 16.67 -10.77
C ARG A 347 -22.30 17.08 -11.86
N ARG A 348 -22.62 16.77 -13.13
CA ARG A 348 -21.83 17.20 -14.30
C ARG A 348 -20.35 16.81 -14.21
N LEU A 349 -20.08 15.54 -13.89
CA LEU A 349 -18.72 14.98 -13.86
C LEU A 349 -17.99 15.11 -15.21
N ASP A 350 -18.73 15.24 -16.31
CA ASP A 350 -18.23 15.49 -17.65
C ASP A 350 -17.52 16.85 -17.80
N GLU A 351 -17.75 17.79 -16.87
CA GLU A 351 -17.01 19.06 -16.80
C GLU A 351 -15.64 18.94 -16.10
N LEU A 352 -15.34 17.78 -15.50
CA LEU A 352 -14.09 17.52 -14.80
C LEU A 352 -13.16 16.64 -15.62
N SER A 353 -11.86 16.89 -15.49
CA SER A 353 -10.81 16.06 -16.06
C SER A 353 -9.78 15.68 -15.02
N VAL A 354 -9.50 14.39 -14.92
CA VAL A 354 -8.41 13.85 -14.08
C VAL A 354 -7.06 14.17 -14.72
N LEU A 355 -6.99 14.14 -16.06
CA LEU A 355 -5.78 14.48 -16.82
C LEU A 355 -5.38 15.96 -16.65
N GLY A 356 -6.35 16.82 -16.39
CA GLY A 356 -6.14 18.26 -16.26
C GLY A 356 -5.67 18.71 -14.87
N LEU A 357 -5.56 17.82 -13.87
CA LEU A 357 -5.30 18.20 -12.47
C LEU A 357 -4.01 18.98 -12.22
N GLU A 358 -3.06 18.98 -13.17
CA GLU A 358 -1.87 19.84 -13.07
C GLU A 358 -2.20 21.33 -13.32
N LYS A 359 -3.25 21.61 -14.10
CA LYS A 359 -3.67 22.97 -14.44
C LYS A 359 -4.37 23.62 -13.25
N PRO A 360 -3.99 24.85 -12.84
CA PRO A 360 -4.66 25.56 -11.75
C PRO A 360 -6.18 25.70 -11.93
N GLU A 361 -6.63 25.95 -13.16
CA GLU A 361 -8.06 26.10 -13.47
C GLU A 361 -8.86 24.82 -13.27
N GLU A 362 -8.28 23.67 -13.61
CA GLU A 362 -8.92 22.37 -13.38
C GLU A 362 -8.97 22.06 -11.89
N ARG A 363 -7.87 22.31 -11.16
CA ARG A 363 -7.86 22.16 -9.69
C ARG A 363 -8.93 23.02 -9.03
N ALA A 364 -9.12 24.25 -9.49
CA ALA A 364 -10.18 25.11 -9.00
C ALA A 364 -11.58 24.49 -9.25
N ARG A 365 -11.84 23.96 -10.45
CA ARG A 365 -13.10 23.24 -10.76
C ARG A 365 -13.35 22.05 -9.84
N TRP A 366 -12.30 21.28 -9.53
CA TRP A 366 -12.40 20.15 -8.59
C TRP A 366 -12.70 20.62 -7.16
N LEU A 367 -11.98 21.64 -6.69
CA LEU A 367 -12.21 22.22 -5.37
C LEU A 367 -13.61 22.82 -5.25
N GLU A 368 -14.14 23.43 -6.31
CA GLU A 368 -15.51 23.96 -6.37
C GLU A 368 -16.60 22.89 -6.16
N ARG A 369 -16.27 21.59 -6.30
CA ARG A 369 -17.20 20.48 -6.03
C ARG A 369 -17.16 20.01 -4.58
N ILE A 370 -16.29 20.55 -3.75
CA ILE A 370 -16.16 20.14 -2.36
C ILE A 370 -16.92 21.13 -1.50
N ASP A 371 -17.88 20.60 -0.75
CA ASP A 371 -18.60 21.30 0.30
C ASP A 371 -18.42 20.54 1.61
N GLY A 372 -18.62 21.19 2.75
CA GLY A 372 -18.59 20.52 4.04
C GLY A 372 -18.49 21.46 5.21
N ASP A 373 -18.39 20.88 6.38
CA ASP A 373 -18.34 21.58 7.65
C ASP A 373 -17.49 20.82 8.65
N PHE A 374 -16.79 21.56 9.50
CA PHE A 374 -16.03 21.04 10.62
C PHE A 374 -16.27 21.93 11.83
N ILE A 375 -16.29 21.33 13.01
CA ILE A 375 -16.43 22.03 14.28
C ILE A 375 -15.20 21.70 15.11
N TRP A 376 -14.46 22.73 15.52
CA TRP A 376 -13.46 22.62 16.57
C TRP A 376 -14.09 23.06 17.89
N HIS A 377 -14.28 22.08 18.77
CA HIS A 377 -14.84 22.22 20.10
C HIS A 377 -13.81 22.78 21.08
N ASP A 378 -14.30 23.59 22.02
CA ASP A 378 -13.49 24.19 23.09
C ASP A 378 -12.19 24.83 22.61
N ALA A 379 -12.26 25.52 21.46
CA ALA A 379 -11.12 26.14 20.84
C ALA A 379 -10.45 27.14 21.80
N PRO A 380 -9.12 27.09 21.96
CA PRO A 380 -8.41 27.95 22.89
C PRO A 380 -8.53 29.41 22.43
N THR A 381 -8.61 30.34 23.39
CA THR A 381 -8.78 31.78 23.12
C THR A 381 -7.76 32.35 22.13
N VAL A 382 -6.53 31.81 22.15
CA VAL A 382 -5.46 32.20 21.22
C VAL A 382 -5.78 31.85 19.76
N ALA A 383 -6.46 30.74 19.50
CA ALA A 383 -6.90 30.36 18.15
C ALA A 383 -7.98 31.32 17.64
N ALA A 384 -8.96 31.67 18.49
CA ALA A 384 -9.96 32.68 18.16
C ALA A 384 -9.32 34.05 17.88
N LEU A 385 -8.32 34.46 18.66
CA LEU A 385 -7.57 35.70 18.45
C LEU A 385 -6.84 35.70 17.09
N TRP A 386 -6.13 34.62 16.74
CA TRP A 386 -5.42 34.50 15.45
C TRP A 386 -6.37 34.57 14.26
N LEU A 387 -7.60 34.11 14.43
CA LEU A 387 -8.64 34.15 13.40
C LEU A 387 -9.42 35.48 13.37
N GLY A 388 -9.06 36.46 14.23
CA GLY A 388 -9.75 37.75 14.32
C GLY A 388 -11.17 37.64 14.88
N LEU A 389 -11.43 36.62 15.69
CA LEU A 389 -12.73 36.34 16.30
C LEU A 389 -12.79 36.85 17.76
N PRO A 390 -13.99 37.07 18.31
CA PRO A 390 -14.15 37.46 19.71
C PRO A 390 -13.51 36.44 20.67
N LEU A 391 -12.87 36.93 21.74
CA LEU A 391 -12.18 36.09 22.74
C LEU A 391 -13.09 35.09 23.48
N GLY A 392 -14.42 35.29 23.42
CA GLY A 392 -15.41 34.38 24.00
C GLY A 392 -15.83 33.24 23.08
N THR A 393 -15.25 33.12 21.89
CA THR A 393 -15.58 32.08 20.91
C THR A 393 -15.04 30.74 21.40
N ARG A 394 -15.93 29.83 21.79
CA ARG A 394 -15.57 28.47 22.24
C ARG A 394 -15.64 27.44 21.13
N GLU A 395 -16.46 27.68 20.11
CA GLU A 395 -16.60 26.79 18.96
C GLU A 395 -16.15 27.54 17.70
N LEU A 396 -15.26 26.91 16.95
CA LEU A 396 -14.85 27.38 15.63
C LEU A 396 -15.48 26.45 14.59
N GLN A 397 -16.47 26.96 13.88
CA GLN A 397 -17.10 26.30 12.76
C GLN A 397 -16.37 26.68 11.48
N PHE A 398 -15.79 25.69 10.81
CA PHE A 398 -15.15 25.83 9.51
C PHE A 398 -16.07 25.27 8.44
N ASP A 399 -16.56 26.12 7.54
CA ASP A 399 -17.38 25.70 6.40
C ASP A 399 -16.53 25.72 5.13
N VAL A 400 -16.66 24.68 4.32
CA VAL A 400 -16.15 24.64 2.95
C VAL A 400 -17.35 24.80 2.03
N ILE A 401 -17.38 25.90 1.26
CA ILE A 401 -18.45 26.14 0.30
C ILE A 401 -17.83 26.34 -1.07
N ARG A 402 -18.05 25.39 -1.98
CA ARG A 402 -17.42 25.32 -3.29
C ARG A 402 -15.90 25.50 -3.20
N GLY A 403 -15.27 24.76 -2.30
CA GLY A 403 -13.83 24.79 -2.07
C GLY A 403 -13.30 26.03 -1.36
N VAL A 404 -14.15 26.99 -1.00
CA VAL A 404 -13.75 28.20 -0.26
C VAL A 404 -13.99 28.00 1.22
N TRP A 405 -12.91 28.10 2.00
CA TRP A 405 -12.95 28.01 3.46
C TRP A 405 -13.53 29.28 4.09
N ARG A 406 -14.39 29.06 5.08
CA ARG A 406 -14.95 30.09 5.96
C ARG A 406 -14.79 29.64 7.40
N VAL A 407 -14.66 30.60 8.31
CA VAL A 407 -14.68 30.38 9.75
C VAL A 407 -15.76 31.25 10.39
N ASN A 408 -16.67 30.62 11.13
CA ASN A 408 -17.84 31.26 11.75
C ASN A 408 -18.58 32.18 10.78
N GLY A 409 -18.81 31.70 9.55
CA GLY A 409 -19.48 32.43 8.47
C GLY A 409 -18.67 33.55 7.78
N ARG A 410 -17.41 33.78 8.17
CA ARG A 410 -16.51 34.78 7.57
C ARG A 410 -15.49 34.12 6.65
N PRO A 411 -15.03 34.78 5.57
CA PRO A 411 -13.89 34.26 4.80
C PRO A 411 -12.70 33.98 5.71
N MET A 412 -12.03 32.85 5.48
CA MET A 412 -10.82 32.51 6.24
C MET A 412 -9.79 33.64 6.09
N PRO A 413 -9.25 34.18 7.20
CA PRO A 413 -8.19 35.17 7.11
C PRO A 413 -6.95 34.55 6.45
N VAL A 414 -6.18 35.36 5.73
CA VAL A 414 -4.92 34.92 5.11
C VAL A 414 -3.90 34.68 6.22
N LEU A 415 -3.79 33.43 6.67
CA LEU A 415 -2.80 32.98 7.62
C LEU A 415 -1.50 32.71 6.83
N TRP A 416 -0.72 33.78 6.64
CA TRP A 416 0.55 33.89 5.89
C TRP A 416 0.47 34.08 4.36
N PRO A 417 1.34 34.94 3.77
CA PRO A 417 1.35 35.28 2.35
C PRO A 417 1.94 34.21 1.42
#